data_AF-A0A7S9LTE3-F1
#
_entry.id   AF-A0A7S9LTE3-F1
#
_cell.length_a   1.000
_cell.length_b   1.000
_cell.length_c   1.000
_cell.angle_alpha   90.00
_cell.angle_beta   90.00
_cell.angle_gamma   90.00
#
_symmetry.space_group_name_H-M   'P 1'
#
loop_
_entity.id
_entity.type
_entity.pdbx_description
1 polymer ?
#
loop_
_entity_poly.entity_id
_entity_poly.type
_entity_poly.pdbx_seq_one_letter_code
_entity_poly.pdbx_strand_id
1 'polypeptide(L)'
;MGHRPLLQAALLMLAALLAPGAEAQTTSRPDTGLDRARAGAFDAQATIRCAQEVGEALGDCAAGVAHGEWGHATVVVTFPNGFRRILFFAEGTFDRGNPTMSGVGTDTSWSLTDGVHVIRVDDQRFEIPDAFVFPDEVPRRS
;
A
#
# COMPACT_ATOMS: atom_id res chain seq x y z
N MET A 1 60.89 -19.91 -54.85
CA MET A 1 59.59 -20.44 -55.31
C MET A 1 59.25 -21.69 -54.53
N GLY A 2 58.01 -21.83 -54.03
CA GLY A 2 57.50 -23.07 -53.41
C GLY A 2 57.30 -22.98 -51.89
N HIS A 3 56.26 -22.28 -51.41
CA HIS A 3 54.94 -22.79 -51.01
C HIS A 3 54.91 -23.55 -49.67
N ARG A 4 54.14 -23.00 -48.72
CA ARG A 4 53.77 -23.56 -47.40
C ARG A 4 52.80 -24.75 -47.60
N PRO A 5 52.80 -25.73 -46.69
CA PRO A 5 51.55 -26.04 -45.96
C PRO A 5 51.85 -26.35 -44.47
N LEU A 6 51.21 -25.72 -43.48
CA LEU A 6 49.87 -25.99 -42.94
C LEU A 6 49.63 -27.45 -42.56
N LEU A 7 49.69 -27.75 -41.25
CA LEU A 7 48.67 -28.57 -40.59
C LEU A 7 48.62 -28.20 -39.10
N GLN A 8 47.46 -27.65 -38.74
CA GLN A 8 47.14 -27.04 -37.46
C GLN A 8 46.95 -28.09 -36.36
N ALA A 9 47.48 -27.78 -35.19
CA ALA A 9 47.15 -28.45 -33.95
C ALA A 9 45.64 -28.32 -33.67
N ALA A 10 45.00 -29.46 -33.42
CA ALA A 10 43.68 -29.52 -32.85
C ALA A 10 43.74 -29.00 -31.40
N LEU A 11 42.97 -27.96 -31.09
CA LEU A 11 42.71 -27.56 -29.71
C LEU A 11 41.21 -27.33 -29.55
N LEU A 12 40.55 -28.31 -28.93
CA LEU A 12 39.19 -28.21 -28.43
C LEU A 12 39.17 -27.17 -27.31
N MET A 13 38.57 -26.00 -27.55
CA MET A 13 38.12 -25.11 -26.48
C MET A 13 36.59 -25.13 -26.43
N LEU A 14 36.06 -26.02 -25.58
CA LEU A 14 34.68 -25.95 -25.11
C LEU A 14 34.64 -24.89 -24.00
N ALA A 15 34.47 -23.62 -24.37
CA ALA A 15 34.18 -22.58 -23.39
C ALA A 15 32.71 -22.70 -22.97
N ALA A 16 32.46 -23.26 -21.78
CA ALA A 16 31.17 -23.19 -21.15
C ALA A 16 30.84 -21.72 -20.87
N LEU A 17 29.88 -21.17 -21.63
CA LEU A 17 29.28 -19.87 -21.35
C LEU A 17 28.49 -20.00 -20.04
N LEU A 18 29.17 -19.73 -18.92
CA LEU A 18 28.50 -19.35 -17.69
C LEU A 18 27.83 -18.00 -17.96
N ALA A 19 26.54 -18.04 -18.26
CA ALA A 19 25.72 -16.84 -18.25
C ALA A 19 25.86 -16.19 -16.86
N PRO A 20 26.18 -14.88 -16.76
CA PRO A 20 26.04 -14.20 -15.49
C PRO A 20 24.58 -14.34 -15.06
N GLY A 21 24.38 -14.78 -13.81
CA GLY A 21 23.07 -15.02 -13.24
C GLY A 21 22.18 -13.81 -13.49
N ALA A 22 20.95 -14.07 -13.93
CA ALA A 22 19.91 -13.06 -13.92
C ALA A 22 19.73 -12.63 -12.46
N GLU A 23 20.36 -11.52 -12.07
CA GLU A 23 20.00 -10.80 -10.87
C GLU A 23 18.54 -10.40 -11.10
N ALA A 24 17.63 -11.13 -10.46
CA ALA A 24 16.24 -10.75 -10.38
C ALA A 24 16.23 -9.37 -9.71
N GLN A 25 16.11 -8.32 -10.52
CA GLN A 25 15.83 -6.97 -10.06
C GLN A 25 14.51 -7.04 -9.33
N THR A 26 14.57 -7.30 -8.03
CA THR A 26 13.42 -7.25 -7.15
C THR A 26 13.12 -5.76 -7.02
N THR A 27 12.30 -5.24 -7.91
CA THR A 27 11.57 -4.00 -7.66
C THR A 27 10.73 -4.26 -6.42
N SER A 28 11.30 -3.94 -5.26
CA SER A 28 10.62 -4.12 -3.99
C SER A 28 9.35 -3.28 -4.04
N ARG A 29 8.20 -3.91 -3.81
CA ARG A 29 6.92 -3.21 -3.76
C ARG A 29 7.04 -2.10 -2.70
N PRO A 30 6.53 -0.89 -2.96
CA PRO A 30 6.47 0.16 -1.96
C PRO A 30 5.89 -0.35 -0.64
N ASP A 31 6.53 -0.02 0.48
CA ASP A 31 5.95 -0.29 1.78
C ASP A 31 4.70 0.58 1.95
N THR A 32 3.58 -0.10 2.15
CA THR A 32 2.26 0.54 2.36
C THR A 32 1.86 0.56 3.83
N GLY A 33 2.63 -0.06 4.72
CA GLY A 33 2.27 -0.33 6.11
C GLY A 33 1.27 -1.48 6.28
N LEU A 34 0.82 -2.13 5.20
CA LEU A 34 -0.28 -3.12 5.25
C LEU A 34 0.00 -4.30 6.18
N ASP A 35 1.18 -4.92 6.10
CA ASP A 35 1.48 -6.10 6.91
C ASP A 35 1.55 -5.76 8.40
N ARG A 36 2.09 -4.58 8.74
CA ARG A 36 2.10 -4.05 10.11
C ARG A 36 0.68 -3.75 10.60
N ALA A 37 -0.13 -3.07 9.80
CA ALA A 37 -1.53 -2.78 10.12
C ALA A 37 -2.37 -4.05 10.33
N ARG A 38 -2.13 -5.10 9.53
CA ARG A 38 -2.78 -6.42 9.70
C ARG A 38 -2.38 -7.11 11.00
N ALA A 39 -1.11 -7.00 11.39
CA ALA A 39 -0.59 -7.49 12.65
C ALA A 39 -0.99 -6.63 13.87
N GLY A 40 -1.64 -5.47 13.66
CA GLY A 40 -1.99 -4.53 14.72
C GLY A 40 -0.81 -3.70 15.24
N ALA A 41 0.31 -3.70 14.51
CA ALA A 41 1.47 -2.87 14.79
C ALA A 41 1.27 -1.47 14.17
N PHE A 42 0.58 -0.60 14.91
CA PHE A 42 0.26 0.76 14.49
C PHE A 42 1.31 1.76 14.98
N ASP A 43 1.58 2.78 14.17
CA ASP A 43 2.45 3.91 14.52
C ASP A 43 1.68 4.95 15.35
N ALA A 44 0.36 5.08 15.11
CA ALA A 44 -0.54 5.87 15.92
C ALA A 44 -1.93 5.23 16.03
N GLN A 45 -2.65 5.58 17.09
CA GLN A 45 -4.03 5.17 17.33
C GLN A 45 -4.90 6.37 17.70
N ALA A 46 -6.17 6.33 17.33
CA ALA A 46 -7.13 7.39 17.59
C ALA A 46 -8.55 6.84 17.76
N THR A 47 -9.44 7.68 18.28
CA THR A 47 -10.88 7.51 18.11
C THR A 47 -11.33 8.44 16.99
N ILE A 48 -12.08 7.90 16.03
CA ILE A 48 -12.62 8.65 14.88
C ILE A 48 -14.14 8.51 14.83
N ARG A 49 -14.78 9.35 14.01
CA ARG A 49 -16.21 9.24 13.72
C ARG A 49 -16.41 8.29 12.55
N CYS A 50 -17.26 7.27 12.71
CA CYS A 50 -17.59 6.37 11.62
C CYS A 50 -19.01 5.79 11.72
N ALA A 51 -19.55 5.32 10.61
CA ALA A 51 -20.84 4.64 10.52
C ALA A 51 -20.70 3.43 9.59
N GLN A 52 -21.29 2.29 9.97
CA GLN A 52 -21.13 1.07 9.19
C GLN A 52 -22.15 0.99 8.06
N GLU A 53 -23.37 1.45 8.32
CA GLU A 53 -24.48 1.28 7.40
C GLU A 53 -25.04 2.62 6.89
N VAL A 54 -25.77 2.55 5.78
CA VAL A 54 -26.47 3.70 5.20
C VAL A 54 -27.50 4.23 6.20
N GLY A 55 -27.49 5.56 6.40
CA GLY A 55 -28.47 6.25 7.26
C GLY A 55 -28.17 6.18 8.76
N GLU A 56 -27.19 5.38 9.19
CA GLU A 56 -26.74 5.36 10.58
C GLU A 56 -26.15 6.73 10.97
N ALA A 57 -26.35 7.15 12.23
CA ALA A 57 -25.60 8.30 12.74
C ALA A 57 -24.13 7.92 12.88
N LEU A 58 -23.21 8.89 12.71
CA LEU A 58 -21.81 8.62 13.03
C LEU A 58 -21.70 8.23 14.52
N GLY A 59 -20.88 7.22 14.80
CA GLY A 59 -20.50 6.74 16.12
C GLY A 59 -18.99 6.81 16.29
N ASP A 60 -18.51 6.45 17.48
CA ASP A 60 -17.07 6.42 17.78
C ASP A 60 -16.49 5.06 17.40
N CYS A 61 -15.37 5.11 16.67
CA CYS A 61 -14.70 3.92 16.17
C CYS A 61 -13.22 4.00 16.50
N ALA A 62 -12.63 2.87 16.90
CA ALA A 62 -11.19 2.79 17.13
C ALA A 62 -10.47 2.77 15.78
N ALA A 63 -9.41 3.56 15.65
CA ALA A 63 -8.57 3.59 14.46
C ALA A 63 -7.10 3.38 14.82
N GLY A 64 -6.38 2.66 13.97
CA GLY A 64 -4.93 2.55 13.99
C GLY A 64 -4.36 2.81 12.59
N VAL A 65 -3.23 3.49 12.51
CA VAL A 65 -2.53 3.77 11.25
C VAL A 65 -1.14 3.14 11.28
N ALA A 66 -0.75 2.54 10.16
CA ALA A 66 0.63 2.19 9.87
C ALA A 66 1.09 3.02 8.66
N HIS A 67 2.08 3.89 8.86
CA HIS A 67 2.64 4.76 7.83
C HIS A 67 3.58 3.99 6.90
N GLY A 68 3.36 4.09 5.60
CA GLY A 68 4.24 3.53 4.58
C GLY A 68 5.25 4.55 4.07
N GLU A 69 6.02 4.14 3.06
CA GLU A 69 6.94 5.02 2.35
C GLU A 69 6.17 5.92 1.35
N TRP A 70 6.79 7.00 0.87
CA TRP A 70 6.29 7.85 -0.23
C TRP A 70 4.83 8.31 -0.09
N GLY A 71 4.40 8.61 1.14
CA GLY A 71 3.04 9.05 1.43
C GLY A 71 1.99 7.96 1.28
N HIS A 72 2.38 6.69 1.40
CA HIS A 72 1.46 5.60 1.67
C HIS A 72 1.10 5.56 3.15
N ALA A 73 -0.12 5.12 3.45
CA ALA A 73 -0.53 4.74 4.80
C ALA A 73 -1.63 3.69 4.73
N THR A 74 -1.67 2.79 5.71
CA THR A 74 -2.76 1.84 5.89
C THR A 74 -3.46 2.14 7.21
N VAL A 75 -4.73 2.53 7.12
CA VAL A 75 -5.58 2.77 8.29
C VAL A 75 -6.49 1.58 8.50
N VAL A 76 -6.59 1.11 9.73
CA VAL A 76 -7.58 0.12 10.17
C VAL A 76 -8.58 0.82 11.06
N VAL A 77 -9.85 0.80 10.66
CA VAL A 77 -10.98 1.23 11.48
C VAL A 77 -11.68 0.00 12.04
N THR A 78 -11.90 -0.02 13.35
CA THR A 78 -12.62 -1.07 14.08
C THR A 78 -13.93 -0.49 14.61
N PHE A 79 -15.04 -1.00 14.09
CA PHE A 79 -16.38 -0.61 14.50
C PHE A 79 -16.71 -1.19 15.89
N PRO A 80 -17.70 -0.65 16.63
CA PRO A 80 -18.09 -1.15 17.94
C PRO A 80 -18.45 -2.64 17.98
N ASN A 81 -18.94 -3.20 16.88
CA ASN A 81 -19.26 -4.63 16.75
C ASN A 81 -18.04 -5.52 16.43
N GLY A 82 -16.84 -4.94 16.37
CA GLY A 82 -15.59 -5.65 16.06
C GLY A 82 -15.33 -5.86 14.56
N PHE A 83 -16.23 -5.43 13.67
CA PHE A 83 -15.95 -5.41 12.24
C PHE A 83 -14.76 -4.48 11.97
N ARG A 84 -13.88 -4.87 11.03
CA ARG A 84 -12.68 -4.11 10.69
C ARG A 84 -12.69 -3.73 9.22
N ARG A 85 -12.49 -2.44 8.95
CA ARG A 85 -12.21 -1.92 7.63
C ARG A 85 -10.75 -1.51 7.51
N ILE A 86 -10.10 -1.90 6.42
CA ILE A 86 -8.79 -1.41 6.02
C ILE A 86 -8.99 -0.37 4.91
N LEU A 87 -8.42 0.81 5.12
CA LEU A 87 -8.41 1.93 4.20
C LEU A 87 -6.97 2.16 3.75
N PHE A 88 -6.78 2.21 2.44
CA PHE A 88 -5.50 2.43 1.80
C PHE A 88 -5.38 3.88 1.38
N PHE A 89 -4.25 4.47 1.73
CA PHE A 89 -3.86 5.79 1.30
C PHE A 89 -2.56 5.67 0.50
N ALA A 90 -2.45 6.46 -0.55
CA ALA A 90 -1.31 6.49 -1.45
C ALA A 90 -1.00 7.92 -1.86
N GLU A 91 0.29 8.24 -1.89
CA GLU A 91 0.80 9.54 -2.36
C GLU A 91 0.12 10.74 -1.69
N GLY A 92 -0.20 10.63 -0.40
CA GLY A 92 -0.81 11.71 0.38
C GLY A 92 -2.33 11.84 0.24
N THR A 93 -3.02 10.88 -0.40
CA THR A 93 -4.48 10.90 -0.60
C THR A 93 -5.13 9.54 -0.34
N PHE A 94 -6.46 9.52 -0.20
CA PHE A 94 -7.22 8.26 -0.08
C PHE A 94 -7.28 7.54 -1.43
N ASP A 95 -7.02 6.22 -1.42
CA ASP A 95 -7.03 5.36 -2.61
C ASP A 95 -8.29 4.47 -2.65
N ARG A 96 -8.43 3.55 -1.68
CA ARG A 96 -9.55 2.58 -1.64
C ARG A 96 -9.70 1.92 -0.27
N GLY A 97 -10.79 1.17 -0.08
CA GLY A 97 -10.89 0.18 1.01
C GLY A 97 -10.51 -1.23 0.57
N ASN A 98 -10.32 -2.14 1.53
CA ASN A 98 -10.24 -3.58 1.22
C ASN A 98 -11.60 -4.14 0.80
N PRO A 99 -11.65 -5.19 -0.03
CA PRO A 99 -12.86 -5.96 -0.26
C PRO A 99 -13.27 -6.68 1.02
N THR A 100 -14.58 -6.81 1.22
CA THR A 100 -15.20 -7.49 2.37
C THR A 100 -16.32 -8.40 1.86
N MET A 101 -16.94 -9.18 2.74
CA MET A 101 -18.11 -9.98 2.36
C MET A 101 -19.30 -9.13 1.89
N SER A 102 -19.35 -7.86 2.30
CA SER A 102 -20.48 -6.95 2.05
C SER A 102 -20.19 -5.89 0.99
N GLY A 103 -18.99 -5.85 0.40
CA GLY A 103 -18.61 -4.79 -0.53
C GLY A 103 -17.25 -4.99 -1.19
N VAL A 104 -17.07 -4.39 -2.36
CA VAL A 104 -15.83 -4.49 -3.15
C VAL A 104 -14.74 -3.56 -2.64
N GLY A 105 -15.13 -2.48 -1.96
CA GLY A 105 -14.22 -1.50 -1.38
C GLY A 105 -13.63 -0.48 -2.32
N THR A 106 -14.06 -0.50 -3.57
CA THR A 106 -13.70 0.47 -4.61
C THR A 106 -14.85 1.38 -4.99
N ASP A 107 -16.09 1.08 -4.56
CA ASP A 107 -17.19 2.06 -4.62
C ASP A 107 -16.92 3.11 -3.54
N THR A 108 -16.38 4.25 -3.95
CA THR A 108 -15.79 5.23 -3.04
C THR A 108 -16.14 6.66 -3.43
N SER A 109 -16.26 7.51 -2.43
CA SER A 109 -16.25 8.96 -2.59
C SER A 109 -15.53 9.57 -1.41
N TRP A 110 -14.66 10.56 -1.62
CA TRP A 110 -13.97 11.21 -0.52
C TRP A 110 -13.71 12.69 -0.80
N SER A 111 -13.53 13.45 0.28
CA SER A 111 -13.04 14.83 0.25
C SER A 111 -12.16 15.10 1.46
N LEU A 112 -11.26 16.06 1.34
CA LEU A 112 -10.52 16.62 2.46
C LEU A 112 -11.09 18.01 2.76
N THR A 113 -11.61 18.21 3.96
CA THR A 113 -12.21 19.49 4.37
C THR A 113 -11.78 19.79 5.80
N ASP A 114 -11.25 21.00 6.02
CA ASP A 114 -10.77 21.47 7.33
C ASP A 114 -9.82 20.48 8.04
N GLY A 115 -8.95 19.81 7.27
CA GLY A 115 -7.99 18.83 7.81
C GLY A 115 -8.62 17.49 8.20
N VAL A 116 -9.81 17.16 7.69
CA VAL A 116 -10.50 15.89 7.93
C VAL A 116 -10.83 15.22 6.59
N HIS A 117 -10.40 13.97 6.42
CA HIS A 117 -10.85 13.11 5.34
C HIS A 117 -12.27 12.63 5.62
N VAL A 118 -13.23 13.09 4.82
CA VAL A 118 -14.59 12.58 4.80
C VAL A 118 -14.66 11.52 3.71
N ILE A 119 -14.70 10.24 4.11
CA ILE A 119 -14.59 9.10 3.22
C ILE A 119 -15.87 8.27 3.29
N ARG A 120 -16.38 7.88 2.12
CA ARG A 120 -17.33 6.78 1.98
C ARG A 120 -16.66 5.64 1.23
N VAL A 121 -16.81 4.43 1.75
CA VAL A 121 -16.47 3.20 1.04
C VAL A 121 -17.63 2.22 1.15
N ASP A 122 -18.20 1.83 0.01
CA ASP A 122 -19.45 1.09 -0.06
C ASP A 122 -20.54 1.85 0.78
N ASP A 123 -21.12 1.23 1.80
CA ASP A 123 -22.11 1.83 2.70
C ASP A 123 -21.51 2.53 3.92
N GLN A 124 -20.20 2.39 4.12
CA GLN A 124 -19.49 2.85 5.32
C GLN A 124 -19.02 4.30 5.17
N ARG A 125 -19.07 5.06 6.26
CA ARG A 125 -18.62 6.46 6.31
C ARG A 125 -17.60 6.66 7.42
N PHE A 126 -16.61 7.50 7.16
CA PHE A 126 -15.50 7.79 8.06
C PHE A 126 -15.14 9.27 8.03
N GLU A 127 -14.83 9.85 9.19
CA GLU A 127 -14.19 11.16 9.32
C GLU A 127 -12.84 10.96 10.02
N ILE A 128 -11.75 11.08 9.25
CA ILE A 128 -10.40 10.75 9.71
C ILE A 128 -9.53 12.01 9.68
N PRO A 129 -8.97 12.46 10.81
CA PRO A 129 -8.05 13.59 10.81
C PRO A 129 -6.88 13.35 9.85
N ASP A 130 -6.58 14.34 9.00
CA ASP A 130 -5.49 14.27 8.03
C ASP A 130 -4.15 14.07 8.71
N ALA A 131 -3.89 14.81 9.79
CA ALA A 131 -2.69 14.68 10.60
C ALA A 131 -2.51 13.29 11.25
N PHE A 132 -3.60 12.52 11.40
CA PHE A 132 -3.52 11.13 11.85
C PHE A 132 -3.00 10.22 10.72
N VAL A 133 -3.43 10.44 9.49
CA VAL A 133 -3.01 9.65 8.32
C VAL A 133 -1.62 10.07 7.83
N PHE A 134 -1.36 11.37 7.76
CA PHE A 134 -0.13 11.97 7.27
C PHE A 134 0.35 13.02 8.28
N PRO A 135 1.22 12.66 9.24
CA PRO A 135 1.89 13.67 10.07
C PRO A 135 2.71 14.61 9.19
N ASP A 136 3.00 15.83 9.69
CA ASP A 136 3.46 17.05 8.96
C ASP A 136 4.74 16.94 8.09
N GLU A 137 5.22 15.74 7.80
CA GLU A 137 6.47 15.44 7.10
C GLU A 137 6.28 14.72 5.74
N VAL A 138 5.03 14.60 5.25
CA VAL A 138 4.73 13.89 3.98
C VAL A 138 4.39 14.87 2.84
N PRO A 139 5.19 14.95 1.76
CA PRO A 139 4.86 15.74 0.57
C PRO A 139 3.56 15.26 -0.09
N ARG A 140 2.63 16.19 -0.39
CA ARG A 140 1.34 15.90 -1.04
C ARG A 140 1.35 16.31 -2.51
N ARG A 141 0.74 15.51 -3.39
CA ARG A 141 0.43 15.96 -4.76
C ARG A 141 -0.83 16.83 -4.75
N SER A 142 -0.67 18.06 -5.23
CA SER A 142 -1.72 19.07 -5.50
C SER A 142 -2.49 18.78 -6.77
#